data_AF-A0A9Q3D655-F1
#
_entry.id   AF-A0A9Q3D655-F1
#
_cell.length_a   1.000
_cell.length_b   1.000
_cell.length_c   1.000
_cell.angle_alpha   90.00
_cell.angle_beta   90.00
_cell.angle_gamma   90.00
#
_symmetry.space_group_name_H-M   'P 1'
#
loop_
_entity.id
_entity.type
_entity.pdbx_description
1 polymer ?
#
loop_
_entity_poly.entity_id
_entity_poly.type
_entity_poly.pdbx_seq_one_letter_code
_entity_poly.pdbx_strand_id
1 'polypeptide(L)'
;MPDWKPPFKMYIDACGEGLGAALHQVRIVNDKLYEGPACFISRQIKPTEARYGASQMECLCLVWALKKIHYSLDGNVSEIVNDCNSMESLLNMKTPNRHMLRWQIAMQEYSGNMIIVHKAGNIHKNADGLSTWELPNRTFSPSYFPARADPPITIEGINITD
;
A
#
# COMPACT_ATOMS: atom_id res chain seq x y z
N MET A 1 19.74 11.70 4.61
CA MET A 1 18.60 11.25 5.44
C MET A 1 17.29 11.67 4.77
N PRO A 2 16.20 10.88 4.88
CA PRO A 2 14.86 11.31 4.50
C PRO A 2 14.47 12.55 5.30
N ASP A 3 13.95 13.59 4.65
CA ASP A 3 13.27 14.68 5.33
C ASP A 3 11.85 14.17 5.62
N TRP A 4 11.30 14.41 6.80
CA TRP A 4 9.94 13.93 7.11
C TRP A 4 8.87 14.99 6.84
N LYS A 5 9.23 15.99 6.03
CA LYS A 5 8.33 17.07 5.62
C LYS A 5 7.58 16.67 4.33
N PRO A 6 6.26 16.88 4.27
CA PRO A 6 5.43 16.55 3.11
C PRO A 6 5.82 17.38 1.88
N PRO A 7 5.48 16.92 0.66
CA PRO A 7 4.58 15.80 0.37
C PRO A 7 5.26 14.45 0.08
N PHE A 8 4.58 13.37 0.45
CA PHE A 8 4.94 11.99 0.09
C PHE A 8 4.02 11.47 -1.02
N LYS A 9 4.57 10.59 -1.86
CA LYS A 9 3.81 9.84 -2.87
C LYS A 9 4.07 8.36 -2.70
N MET A 10 3.04 7.54 -2.69
CA MET A 10 3.17 6.09 -2.64
C MET A 10 2.67 5.49 -3.94
N TYR A 11 3.53 4.74 -4.61
CA TYR A 11 3.15 3.92 -5.76
C TYR A 11 2.90 2.51 -5.25
N ILE A 12 1.75 1.93 -5.58
CA ILE A 12 1.44 0.54 -5.25
C ILE A 12 1.25 -0.26 -6.51
N ASP A 13 1.58 -1.54 -6.43
CA ASP A 13 1.33 -2.51 -7.49
C ASP A 13 1.13 -3.90 -6.90
N ALA A 14 0.28 -4.70 -7.55
CA ALA A 14 -0.04 -6.06 -7.12
C ALA A 14 -0.19 -6.97 -8.32
N CYS A 15 0.50 -8.11 -8.29
CA CYS A 15 0.37 -9.14 -9.32
C CYS A 15 -0.13 -10.45 -8.70
N GLY A 16 -0.12 -11.54 -9.46
CA GLY A 16 -0.52 -12.87 -8.95
C GLY A 16 0.52 -13.52 -8.02
N GLU A 17 1.75 -12.99 -8.00
CA GLU A 17 2.87 -13.53 -7.22
C GLU A 17 3.13 -12.68 -5.97
N GLY A 18 3.13 -11.35 -6.12
CA GLY A 18 3.55 -10.41 -5.09
C GLY A 18 2.77 -9.11 -4.97
N LEU A 19 2.98 -8.47 -3.81
CA LEU A 19 2.57 -7.10 -3.50
C LEU A 19 3.82 -6.22 -3.46
N GLY A 20 3.77 -5.05 -4.08
CA GLY A 20 4.86 -4.08 -4.09
C GLY A 20 4.37 -2.66 -3.80
N ALA A 21 5.14 -1.91 -3.02
CA ALA A 21 4.93 -0.48 -2.85
C ALA A 21 6.26 0.30 -2.79
N ALA A 22 6.27 1.46 -3.42
CA ALA A 22 7.37 2.41 -3.44
C ALA A 22 6.92 3.73 -2.83
N LEU A 23 7.47 4.09 -1.67
CA LEU A 23 7.31 5.40 -1.08
C LEU A 23 8.35 6.35 -1.69
N HIS A 24 7.87 7.40 -2.31
CA HIS A 24 8.63 8.49 -2.87
C HIS A 24 8.44 9.74 -2.02
N GLN A 25 9.51 10.51 -1.89
CA GLN A 25 9.47 11.81 -1.28
C GLN A 25 9.63 12.90 -2.34
N VAL A 26 8.76 13.91 -2.27
CA VAL A 26 8.84 15.10 -3.10
C VAL A 26 9.54 16.21 -2.31
N ARG A 27 10.58 16.80 -2.89
CA ARG A 27 11.31 17.94 -2.30
C ARG A 27 11.47 19.04 -3.34
N ILE A 28 11.53 20.29 -2.87
CA ILE A 28 11.91 21.42 -3.71
C ILE A 28 13.37 21.72 -3.45
N VAL A 29 14.19 21.65 -4.50
CA VAL A 29 15.61 22.02 -4.45
C VAL A 29 15.85 23.05 -5.54
N ASN A 30 16.34 24.23 -5.20
CA ASN A 30 16.58 25.33 -6.15
C ASN A 30 15.34 25.64 -7.03
N ASP A 31 14.16 25.79 -6.40
CA ASP A 31 12.86 26.04 -7.05
C ASP A 31 12.40 24.96 -8.05
N LYS A 32 13.06 23.79 -8.07
CA LYS A 32 12.67 22.65 -8.89
C LYS A 32 12.12 21.53 -8.02
N LEU A 33 11.05 20.91 -8.50
CA LEU A 33 10.46 19.72 -7.89
C LEU A 33 11.33 18.50 -8.18
N TYR A 34 11.81 17.84 -7.13
CA TYR A 34 12.54 16.59 -7.20
C TYR A 34 11.74 15.51 -6.49
N GLU A 35 11.50 14.39 -7.18
CA GLU A 35 10.88 13.21 -6.61
C GLU A 35 11.92 12.09 -6.54
N GLY A 36 12.11 11.51 -5.36
CA GLY A 36 13.08 10.44 -5.14
C GLY A 36 12.54 9.33 -4.25
N PRO A 37 13.01 8.08 -4.42
CA PRO A 37 12.56 6.97 -3.58
C PRO A 37 13.07 7.14 -2.15
N ALA A 38 12.15 7.02 -1.19
CA ALA A 38 12.43 7.02 0.23
C ALA A 38 12.47 5.60 0.80
N CYS A 39 11.54 4.74 0.36
CA CYS A 39 11.44 3.36 0.83
C CYS A 39 10.78 2.47 -0.24
N PHE A 40 11.21 1.21 -0.30
CA PHE A 40 10.57 0.18 -1.10
C PHE A 40 10.18 -0.98 -0.18
N ILE A 41 8.96 -1.47 -0.33
CA ILE A 41 8.47 -2.65 0.37
C ILE A 41 7.89 -3.62 -0.65
N SER A 42 8.17 -4.91 -0.50
CA SER A 42 7.54 -5.97 -1.29
C SER A 42 7.33 -7.23 -0.46
N ARG A 43 6.30 -8.00 -0.77
CA ARG A 43 6.01 -9.27 -0.08
C ARG A 43 5.30 -10.24 -1.02
N GLN A 44 5.57 -11.54 -0.81
CA GLN A 44 4.82 -12.63 -1.43
C GLN A 44 3.37 -12.74 -0.97
N ILE A 45 2.51 -13.11 -1.91
CA ILE A 45 1.09 -13.33 -1.68
C ILE A 45 0.88 -14.64 -0.92
N LYS A 46 -0.06 -14.63 0.04
CA LYS A 46 -0.43 -15.86 0.75
C LYS A 46 -1.30 -16.76 -0.14
N PRO A 47 -1.29 -18.09 0.05
CA PRO A 47 -2.16 -19.00 -0.70
C PRO A 47 -3.66 -18.66 -0.62
N THR A 48 -4.10 -18.02 0.47
CA THR A 48 -5.48 -17.53 0.64
C THR A 48 -5.77 -16.26 -0.16
N GLU A 49 -4.76 -15.40 -0.33
CA GLU A 49 -4.83 -14.13 -1.06
C GLU A 49 -4.73 -14.37 -2.58
N ALA A 50 -4.06 -15.45 -3.01
CA ALA A 50 -3.94 -15.86 -4.41
C ALA A 50 -5.28 -16.17 -5.11
N ARG A 51 -6.39 -16.25 -4.34
CA ARG A 51 -7.74 -16.44 -4.88
C ARG A 51 -8.46 -15.13 -5.20
N TYR A 52 -7.87 -13.99 -4.82
CA TYR A 52 -8.47 -12.69 -5.05
C TYR A 52 -8.32 -12.25 -6.50
N GLY A 53 -9.31 -11.51 -7.00
CA GLY A 53 -9.22 -10.87 -8.32
C GLY A 53 -8.25 -9.69 -8.32
N ALA A 54 -7.82 -9.23 -9.50
CA ALA A 54 -6.84 -8.14 -9.64
C ALA A 54 -7.19 -6.88 -8.81
N SER A 55 -8.44 -6.42 -8.88
CA SER A 55 -8.92 -5.28 -8.08
C SER A 55 -8.83 -5.49 -6.56
N GLN A 56 -9.08 -6.71 -6.08
CA GLN A 56 -8.97 -7.05 -4.66
C GLN A 56 -7.49 -7.15 -4.24
N MET A 57 -6.63 -7.62 -5.13
CA MET A 57 -5.19 -7.72 -4.92
C MET A 57 -4.55 -6.34 -4.77
N GLU A 58 -4.91 -5.38 -5.60
CA GLU A 58 -4.45 -3.99 -5.44
C GLU A 58 -4.94 -3.35 -4.15
N CYS A 59 -6.21 -3.57 -3.79
CA CYS A 59 -6.76 -3.08 -2.53
C CYS A 59 -6.02 -3.68 -1.33
N LEU A 60 -5.74 -4.98 -1.38
CA LEU A 60 -4.92 -5.67 -0.38
C LEU A 60 -3.52 -5.05 -0.30
N CYS A 61 -2.88 -4.78 -1.45
CA CYS A 61 -1.58 -4.12 -1.51
C CYS A 61 -1.61 -2.77 -0.81
N LEU A 62 -2.63 -1.96 -1.08
CA LEU A 62 -2.80 -0.66 -0.44
C LEU A 62 -2.92 -0.79 1.08
N VAL A 63 -3.86 -1.60 1.58
CA VAL A 63 -4.06 -1.78 3.03
C VAL A 63 -2.78 -2.27 3.71
N TRP A 64 -2.09 -3.21 3.06
CA TRP A 64 -0.83 -3.74 3.54
C TRP A 64 0.27 -2.66 3.61
N ALA A 65 0.42 -1.87 2.55
CA ALA A 65 1.42 -0.81 2.47
C ALA A 65 1.15 0.32 3.47
N LEU A 66 -0.10 0.76 3.61
CA LEU A 66 -0.54 1.73 4.61
C LEU A 66 -0.17 1.26 6.02
N LYS A 67 -0.46 0.00 6.36
CA LYS A 67 -0.13 -0.55 7.68
C LYS A 67 1.37 -0.62 7.93
N LYS A 68 2.18 -0.97 6.92
CA LYS A 68 3.64 -1.07 7.06
C LYS A 68 4.32 0.30 7.17
N ILE A 69 3.77 1.30 6.49
CA ILE A 69 4.36 2.65 6.37
C ILE A 69 3.57 3.66 7.23
N HIS A 70 2.68 3.19 8.11
CA HIS A 70 1.83 4.03 8.97
C HIS A 70 2.61 5.17 9.64
N TYR A 71 3.77 4.85 10.25
CA TYR A 71 4.61 5.84 10.94
C TYR A 71 5.14 6.97 10.03
N SER A 72 5.31 6.71 8.73
CA SER A 72 5.75 7.74 7.76
C SER A 72 4.58 8.56 7.21
N LEU A 73 3.36 8.00 7.26
CA LEU A 73 2.13 8.61 6.75
C LEU A 73 1.37 9.39 7.83
N ASP A 74 1.59 9.07 9.10
CA ASP A 74 0.94 9.74 10.22
C ASP A 74 1.24 11.26 10.20
N GLY A 75 0.18 12.06 10.17
CA GLY A 75 0.24 13.52 10.05
C GLY A 75 0.62 14.11 8.68
N ASN A 76 0.84 13.29 7.64
CA ASN A 76 1.32 13.76 6.32
C ASN A 76 0.30 13.54 5.19
N VAL A 77 0.11 14.57 4.34
CA VAL A 77 -0.66 14.43 3.11
C VAL A 77 0.09 13.56 2.11
N SER A 78 -0.52 12.44 1.73
CA SER A 78 0.11 11.41 0.88
C SER A 78 -0.73 11.15 -0.37
N GLU A 79 -0.12 11.30 -1.54
CA GLU A 79 -0.73 10.91 -2.82
C GLU A 79 -0.47 9.42 -3.04
N ILE A 80 -1.51 8.63 -3.24
CA ILE A 80 -1.41 7.20 -3.53
C ILE A 80 -1.72 7.00 -5.00
N VAL A 81 -0.75 6.43 -5.70
CA VAL A 81 -0.83 6.17 -7.12
C VAL A 81 -1.02 4.67 -7.34
N ASN A 82 -2.11 4.30 -8.00
CA ASN A 82 -2.42 2.92 -8.37
C ASN A 82 -2.87 2.81 -9.83
N ASP A 83 -2.89 1.59 -10.36
CA ASP A 83 -3.28 1.28 -11.73
C ASP A 83 -4.71 0.74 -11.88
N CYS A 84 -5.54 0.78 -10.83
CA CYS A 84 -6.96 0.44 -10.96
C CYS A 84 -7.94 1.51 -10.50
N ASN A 85 -8.77 1.92 -11.45
CA ASN A 85 -9.95 2.76 -11.21
C ASN A 85 -10.96 2.15 -10.24
N SER A 86 -10.90 0.83 -9.98
CA SER A 86 -11.87 0.16 -9.10
C SER A 86 -11.70 0.51 -7.62
N MET A 87 -10.56 1.09 -7.22
CA MET A 87 -10.28 1.37 -5.82
C MET A 87 -11.19 2.46 -5.23
N GLU A 88 -11.47 3.52 -5.99
CA GLU A 88 -12.44 4.55 -5.57
C GLU A 88 -13.85 3.97 -5.41
N SER A 89 -14.23 3.06 -6.31
CA SER A 89 -15.52 2.35 -6.23
C SER A 89 -15.58 1.43 -5.02
N LEU A 90 -14.46 0.75 -4.71
CA LEU A 90 -14.34 -0.15 -3.57
C LEU A 90 -14.45 0.62 -2.25
N LEU A 91 -13.88 1.83 -2.15
CA LEU A 91 -14.04 2.70 -0.98
C LEU A 91 -15.47 3.18 -0.76
N ASN A 92 -16.20 3.44 -1.85
CA ASN A 92 -17.58 3.95 -1.79
C ASN A 92 -18.65 2.84 -1.83
N MET A 93 -18.25 1.57 -1.77
CA MET A 93 -19.17 0.44 -1.87
C MET A 93 -20.05 0.34 -0.62
N LYS A 94 -21.39 0.33 -0.82
CA LYS A 94 -22.39 0.29 0.26
C LYS A 94 -22.59 -1.09 0.89
N THR A 95 -22.35 -2.17 0.14
CA THR A 95 -22.50 -3.56 0.60
C THR A 95 -21.22 -4.36 0.35
N PRO A 96 -20.11 -4.02 1.05
CA PRO A 96 -18.85 -4.73 0.92
C PRO A 96 -18.92 -6.12 1.56
N ASN A 97 -18.14 -7.05 1.02
CA ASN A 97 -17.94 -8.35 1.67
C ASN A 97 -17.15 -8.19 2.99
N ARG A 98 -17.18 -9.16 3.91
CA ARG A 98 -16.61 -9.03 5.27
C ARG A 98 -15.16 -8.49 5.28
N HIS A 99 -14.30 -9.00 4.40
CA HIS A 99 -12.90 -8.55 4.27
C HIS A 99 -12.79 -7.15 3.66
N MET A 100 -13.67 -6.79 2.71
CA MET A 100 -13.66 -5.48 2.07
C MET A 100 -14.14 -4.38 3.04
N LEU A 101 -15.14 -4.66 3.89
CA LEU A 101 -15.58 -3.73 4.93
C LEU A 101 -14.43 -3.39 5.88
N ARG A 102 -13.68 -4.42 6.25
CA ARG A 102 -12.48 -4.37 7.07
C ARG A 102 -11.39 -3.50 6.44
N TRP A 103 -11.16 -3.62 5.14
CA TRP A 103 -10.24 -2.78 4.39
C TRP A 103 -10.72 -1.33 4.27
N GLN A 104 -12.01 -1.10 4.04
CA GLN A 104 -12.60 0.24 4.03
C GLN A 104 -12.39 0.97 5.36
N ILE A 105 -12.65 0.30 6.49
CA ILE A 105 -12.42 0.88 7.82
C ILE A 105 -10.95 1.26 8.00
N ALA A 106 -10.02 0.40 7.56
CA ALA A 106 -8.59 0.67 7.62
C ALA A 106 -8.17 1.89 6.77
N MET A 107 -8.74 2.03 5.58
CA MET A 107 -8.46 3.18 4.70
C MET A 107 -9.12 4.46 5.19
N GLN A 108 -10.26 4.37 5.88
CA GLN A 108 -11.00 5.52 6.39
C GLN A 108 -10.18 6.33 7.40
N GLU A 109 -9.30 5.68 8.17
CA GLU A 109 -8.34 6.32 9.07
C GLU A 109 -7.43 7.33 8.34
N TYR A 110 -7.01 7.01 7.11
CA TYR A 110 -6.13 7.85 6.30
C TYR A 110 -6.90 8.77 5.35
N SER A 111 -8.21 8.59 5.18
CA SER A 111 -9.02 9.30 4.18
C SER A 111 -8.96 10.82 4.27
N GLY A 112 -8.69 11.39 5.45
CA GLY A 112 -8.53 12.83 5.63
C GLY A 112 -7.23 13.41 5.06
N ASN A 113 -6.18 12.59 4.94
CA ASN A 113 -4.83 13.01 4.52
C ASN A 113 -4.33 12.24 3.29
N MET A 114 -5.19 11.44 2.65
CA MET A 114 -4.83 10.56 1.54
C MET A 114 -5.60 10.94 0.29
N ILE A 115 -4.87 11.16 -0.81
CA ILE A 115 -5.46 11.41 -2.13
C ILE A 115 -5.13 10.23 -3.02
N ILE A 116 -6.14 9.51 -3.49
CA ILE A 116 -5.95 8.40 -4.43
C ILE A 116 -5.98 8.97 -5.84
N VAL A 117 -4.96 8.66 -6.63
CA VAL A 117 -4.81 9.09 -8.01
C VAL A 117 -4.56 7.86 -8.86
N HIS A 118 -5.49 7.54 -9.74
CA HIS A 118 -5.27 6.51 -10.73
C HIS A 118 -4.34 7.01 -11.84
N LYS A 119 -3.25 6.29 -12.11
CA LYS A 119 -2.37 6.52 -13.28
C LYS A 119 -2.20 5.23 -14.06
N ALA A 120 -2.24 5.32 -15.39
CA ALA A 120 -2.04 4.17 -16.25
C ALA A 120 -0.60 3.61 -16.14
N GLY A 121 -0.45 2.28 -16.21
CA GLY A 121 0.74 1.50 -15.84
C GLY A 121 2.08 1.87 -16.49
N ASN A 122 2.10 2.71 -17.53
CA ASN A 122 3.35 3.12 -18.19
C ASN A 122 4.27 3.99 -17.29
N ILE A 123 3.74 4.52 -16.18
CA ILE A 123 4.47 5.31 -15.17
C ILE A 123 4.86 4.45 -13.93
N HIS A 124 4.34 3.21 -13.81
CA HIS A 124 4.50 2.36 -12.61
C HIS A 124 5.73 1.45 -12.58
N LYS A 125 6.73 1.69 -13.44
CA LYS A 125 7.95 0.86 -13.50
C LYS A 125 8.69 0.73 -12.15
N ASN A 126 8.48 1.66 -11.23
CA ASN A 126 9.10 1.66 -9.90
C ASN A 126 8.50 0.59 -8.97
N ALA A 127 7.20 0.29 -9.11
CA ALA A 127 6.48 -0.69 -8.28
C ALA A 127 6.29 -2.04 -8.99
N ASP A 128 6.21 -2.05 -10.33
CA ASP A 128 6.09 -3.23 -11.18
C ASP A 128 7.23 -4.24 -11.00
N GLY A 129 8.46 -3.73 -10.84
CA GLY A 129 9.62 -4.58 -10.52
C GLY A 129 9.54 -5.21 -9.11
N LEU A 130 8.80 -4.62 -8.18
CA LEU A 130 8.73 -5.08 -6.79
C LEU A 130 7.62 -6.11 -6.56
N SER A 131 6.53 -6.03 -7.31
CA SER A 131 5.48 -7.06 -7.34
C SER A 131 5.97 -8.31 -8.08
N THR A 132 6.73 -8.14 -9.17
CA THR A 132 7.25 -9.23 -10.01
C THR A 132 8.52 -9.89 -9.45
N TRP A 133 9.37 -9.14 -8.71
CA TRP A 133 10.60 -9.65 -8.07
C TRP A 133 10.57 -9.40 -6.55
N GLU A 134 9.56 -9.98 -5.92
CA GLU A 134 9.35 -9.92 -4.49
C GLU A 134 10.50 -10.47 -3.65
N LEU A 135 10.74 -9.84 -2.49
CA LEU A 135 11.73 -10.35 -1.55
C LEU A 135 11.19 -11.60 -0.84
N PRO A 136 12.00 -12.68 -0.72
CA PRO A 136 11.59 -13.87 -0.01
C PRO A 136 11.29 -13.52 1.45
N ASN A 137 10.21 -14.11 1.99
CA ASN A 137 9.74 -13.84 3.35
C ASN A 137 10.70 -14.42 4.41
N ARG A 138 11.81 -13.71 4.66
CA ARG A 138 12.88 -14.07 5.61
C ARG A 138 12.87 -13.13 6.80
N THR A 139 13.29 -13.60 7.97
CA THR A 139 13.25 -12.85 9.24
C THR A 139 13.97 -11.50 9.22
N PHE A 140 14.96 -11.34 8.33
CA PHE A 140 15.71 -10.10 8.14
C PHE A 140 15.12 -9.18 7.06
N SER A 141 14.07 -9.59 6.36
CA SER A 141 13.42 -8.74 5.36
C SER A 141 12.64 -7.62 6.07
N PRO A 142 12.72 -6.36 5.62
CA PRO A 142 11.89 -5.28 6.16
C PRO A 142 10.38 -5.58 6.02
N SER A 143 10.03 -6.43 5.05
CA SER A 143 8.68 -6.92 4.79
C SER A 143 8.39 -8.29 5.39
N TYR A 144 9.18 -8.78 6.35
CA TYR A 144 8.93 -10.08 7.00
C TYR A 144 7.54 -10.16 7.65
N PHE A 145 6.89 -11.31 7.49
CA PHE A 145 5.69 -11.71 8.22
C PHE A 145 5.78 -13.18 8.64
N PRO A 146 5.66 -13.51 9.94
CA PRO A 146 5.78 -14.88 10.41
C PRO A 146 4.56 -15.74 9.98
N ALA A 147 4.82 -16.94 9.46
CA ALA A 147 3.80 -17.85 8.91
C ALA A 147 2.78 -18.39 9.94
N ARG A 148 2.99 -18.15 11.24
CA ARG A 148 2.19 -18.73 12.34
C ARG A 148 1.64 -17.72 13.35
N ALA A 149 1.84 -16.43 13.11
CA ALA A 149 1.25 -15.39 13.91
C ALA A 149 0.92 -14.24 12.96
N ASP A 150 -0.27 -14.27 12.38
CA ASP A 150 -0.90 -13.00 12.06
C ASP A 150 -1.28 -12.43 13.44
N PRO A 151 -0.56 -11.44 14.01
CA PRO A 151 -1.22 -10.62 15.01
C PRO A 151 -2.50 -10.15 14.33
N PRO A 152 -3.64 -10.18 15.03
CA PRO A 152 -4.87 -9.73 14.42
C PRO A 152 -4.59 -8.39 13.76
N ILE A 153 -5.15 -8.18 12.58
CA ILE A 153 -4.99 -6.90 11.94
C ILE A 153 -5.79 -5.94 12.81
N THR A 154 -5.11 -5.29 13.76
CA THR A 154 -5.77 -4.45 14.75
C THR A 154 -5.47 -3.01 14.41
N ILE A 155 -6.52 -2.23 14.17
CA ILE A 155 -6.47 -0.77 14.12
C ILE A 155 -7.22 -0.31 15.36
N GLU A 156 -6.53 0.39 16.27
CA GLU A 156 -7.12 0.88 17.53
C GLU A 156 -7.89 -0.19 18.35
N GLY A 157 -7.43 -1.45 18.35
CA GLY A 157 -8.07 -2.55 19.09
C GLY A 157 -9.11 -3.39 18.32
N ILE A 158 -9.44 -3.05 17.07
CA ILE A 158 -10.44 -3.80 16.27
C ILE A 158 -9.78 -4.88 15.41
N ASN A 159 -10.10 -6.17 15.64
CA ASN A 159 -9.56 -7.30 14.89
C ASN A 159 -10.17 -7.44 13.48
N ILE A 160 -9.33 -7.27 12.46
CA ILE A 160 -9.65 -7.28 11.01
C ILE A 160 -9.27 -8.65 10.38
N THR A 161 -8.80 -9.63 11.15
CA THR A 161 -8.63 -11.04 10.72
C THR A 161 -9.80 -11.90 11.17
N ASP A 162 -10.10 -12.98 10.42
CA ASP A 162 -11.21 -13.89 10.73
C ASP A 162 -11.14 -14.51 12.13
#